data_AF-A0AAD8DXS5-F1
#
_entry.id   AF-A0AAD8DXS5-F1
#
_cell.length_a   1.000
_cell.length_b   1.000
_cell.length_c   1.000
_cell.angle_alpha   90.00
_cell.angle_beta   90.00
_cell.angle_gamma   90.00
#
_symmetry.space_group_name_H-M   'P 1'
#
loop_
_entity.id
_entity.type
_entity.pdbx_description
1 polymer ?
#
loop_
_entity_poly.entity_id
_entity_poly.type
_entity_poly.pdbx_seq_one_letter_code
_entity_poly.pdbx_strand_id
1 'polypeptide(L)'
;MQSDDEDTSLHSCFDSLKTAVMGCCYSICHKDTDPQENTVNERTHLLEVTEQQQETPVPAASASTPPRKPDEQSALNRILHETATNVIDVGALGPYALEAGAYSERVRVYSARVAGLGAAGAPAPRLLADLPHSERAALLARPALPAEDKDLITNAVKKAAAAISELRVEHHEDLVVPFRVP
;
A
#
# COMPACT_ATOMS: atom_id res chain seq x y z
N MET A 1 -13.99 49.87 2.24
CA MET A 1 -14.86 48.72 2.54
C MET A 1 -15.31 48.17 1.21
N GLN A 2 -14.63 47.12 0.70
CA GLN A 2 -15.05 46.20 -0.37
C GLN A 2 -13.80 45.47 -0.85
N SER A 3 -13.56 44.28 -0.32
CA SER A 3 -12.56 43.34 -0.82
C SER A 3 -12.80 41.96 -0.18
N ASP A 4 -13.95 41.34 -0.46
CA ASP A 4 -14.28 40.00 0.07
C ASP A 4 -15.00 39.09 -0.97
N ASP A 5 -14.87 39.36 -2.28
CA ASP A 5 -15.62 38.60 -3.32
C ASP A 5 -14.78 37.62 -4.17
N GLU A 6 -13.46 37.57 -4.03
CA GLU A 6 -12.61 36.73 -4.90
C GLU A 6 -12.21 35.37 -4.26
N ASP A 7 -12.27 35.25 -2.93
CA ASP A 7 -11.88 34.02 -2.21
C ASP A 7 -12.98 32.93 -2.17
N THR A 8 -14.22 33.28 -2.52
CA THR A 8 -15.38 32.36 -2.47
C THR A 8 -15.51 31.46 -3.71
N SER A 9 -14.97 31.88 -4.86
CA SER A 9 -15.13 31.15 -6.13
C SER A 9 -14.28 29.87 -6.20
N LEU A 10 -13.04 29.92 -5.71
CA LEU A 10 -12.12 28.78 -5.69
C LEU A 10 -12.53 27.71 -4.66
N HIS A 11 -13.14 28.13 -3.55
CA HIS A 11 -13.70 27.23 -2.56
C HIS A 11 -14.89 26.42 -3.13
N SER A 12 -15.75 27.07 -3.94
CA SER A 12 -16.93 26.40 -4.52
C SER A 12 -16.57 25.28 -5.52
N CYS A 13 -15.45 25.43 -6.26
CA CYS A 13 -14.98 24.40 -7.18
C CYS A 13 -14.51 23.13 -6.45
N PHE A 14 -13.90 23.29 -5.27
CA PHE A 14 -13.44 22.18 -4.43
C PHE A 14 -14.59 21.52 -3.67
N ASP A 15 -15.58 22.29 -3.23
CA ASP A 15 -16.76 21.76 -2.50
C ASP A 15 -17.77 21.07 -3.44
N SER A 16 -17.83 21.45 -4.72
CA SER A 16 -18.67 20.76 -5.71
C SER A 16 -18.19 19.32 -5.96
N LEU A 17 -16.88 19.05 -5.83
CA LEU A 17 -16.31 17.70 -5.95
C LEU A 17 -16.60 16.82 -4.73
N LYS A 18 -16.85 17.41 -3.55
CA LYS A 18 -17.31 16.70 -2.34
C LYS A 18 -18.76 16.20 -2.45
N THR A 19 -19.56 16.81 -3.32
CA THR A 19 -21.00 16.52 -3.40
C THR A 19 -21.31 15.44 -4.44
N ALA A 20 -20.37 15.11 -5.33
CA ALA A 20 -20.46 13.98 -6.26
C ALA A 20 -20.03 12.64 -5.63
N VAL A 21 -20.24 12.45 -4.32
CA VAL A 21 -20.07 11.16 -3.65
C VAL A 21 -21.37 10.36 -3.79
N MET A 22 -21.61 9.87 -5.00
CA MET A 22 -22.41 8.66 -5.19
C MET A 22 -21.50 7.47 -4.91
N GLY A 23 -21.48 7.03 -3.65
CA GLY A 23 -21.03 5.66 -3.30
C GLY A 23 -19.57 5.47 -2.85
N CYS A 24 -18.96 6.39 -2.09
CA CYS A 24 -17.73 6.06 -1.37
C CYS A 24 -18.03 5.30 -0.07
N CYS A 25 -17.99 3.97 -0.14
CA CYS A 25 -17.87 3.10 1.03
C CYS A 25 -16.44 3.15 1.60
N TYR A 26 -16.01 4.31 2.13
CA TYR A 26 -14.82 4.38 2.97
C TYR A 26 -15.09 5.22 4.23
N SER A 27 -14.73 4.61 5.36
CA SER A 27 -14.81 5.02 6.75
C SER A 27 -14.17 6.38 7.07
N ILE A 28 -14.85 7.48 6.78
CA ILE A 28 -14.50 8.82 7.31
C ILE A 28 -15.54 9.21 8.36
N CYS A 29 -15.51 8.47 9.47
CA CYS A 29 -16.05 8.86 10.76
C CYS A 29 -15.16 8.25 11.84
N HIS A 30 -13.89 8.65 11.91
CA HIS A 30 -13.25 8.95 13.19
C HIS A 30 -12.00 9.80 12.97
N LYS A 31 -12.01 11.00 13.56
CA LYS A 31 -10.79 11.62 14.07
C LYS A 31 -10.18 10.60 15.03
N ASP A 32 -8.98 10.15 14.75
CA ASP A 32 -7.89 10.21 15.72
C ASP A 32 -6.56 10.11 14.97
N THR A 33 -5.65 10.97 15.42
CA THR A 33 -4.32 11.22 14.93
C THR A 33 -3.45 9.96 15.01
N ASP A 34 -2.81 9.54 13.91
CA ASP A 34 -1.48 8.90 13.93
C ASP A 34 -0.86 8.75 12.51
N PRO A 35 0.48 8.74 12.38
CA PRO A 35 1.17 8.87 11.10
C PRO A 35 1.22 7.53 10.36
N GLN A 36 0.55 7.44 9.22
CA GLN A 36 0.53 6.20 8.43
C GLN A 36 1.59 6.23 7.33
N GLU A 37 2.76 5.70 7.67
CA GLU A 37 3.77 5.26 6.72
C GLU A 37 3.30 3.93 6.09
N ASN A 38 3.25 3.89 4.75
CA ASN A 38 3.17 2.69 3.92
C ASN A 38 2.05 1.67 4.25
N THR A 39 0.81 1.97 3.84
CA THR A 39 -0.28 0.97 3.85
C THR A 39 -0.10 -0.03 2.72
N VAL A 40 0.39 -1.22 3.08
CA VAL A 40 0.38 -2.41 2.23
C VAL A 40 -1.07 -2.74 1.88
N ASN A 41 -1.39 -2.72 0.59
CA ASN A 41 -2.69 -3.09 0.04
C ASN A 41 -2.62 -4.49 -0.61
N GLU A 42 -3.75 -5.13 -0.86
CA GLU A 42 -3.89 -6.45 -1.51
C GLU A 42 -3.34 -6.53 -2.94
N ARG A 43 -2.96 -5.39 -3.53
CA ARG A 43 -2.26 -5.29 -4.82
C ARG A 43 -0.74 -5.15 -4.71
N THR A 44 -0.19 -5.07 -3.50
CA THR A 44 1.26 -4.95 -3.30
C THR A 44 1.90 -6.32 -3.50
N HIS A 45 2.67 -6.46 -4.58
CA HIS A 45 3.41 -7.68 -4.87
C HIS A 45 4.40 -7.97 -3.73
N LEU A 46 4.23 -9.11 -3.05
CA LEU A 46 5.01 -9.47 -1.86
C LEU A 46 6.44 -9.94 -2.17
N LEU A 47 6.77 -10.18 -3.44
CA LEU A 47 8.06 -10.68 -3.88
C LEU A 47 8.49 -9.95 -5.15
N GLU A 48 9.62 -9.25 -5.06
CA GLU A 48 10.33 -8.72 -6.22
C GLU A 48 11.12 -9.88 -6.83
N VAL A 49 10.65 -10.41 -7.97
CA VAL A 49 11.29 -11.56 -8.64
C VAL A 49 12.59 -11.10 -9.25
N THR A 50 13.68 -11.21 -8.49
CA THR A 50 15.02 -11.09 -9.05
C THR A 50 15.38 -12.43 -9.67
N GLU A 51 15.40 -12.49 -11.00
CA GLU A 51 15.96 -13.61 -11.75
C GLU A 51 17.45 -13.73 -11.42
N GLN A 52 17.81 -14.64 -10.52
CA GLN A 52 19.20 -15.04 -10.32
C GLN A 52 19.33 -16.54 -10.50
N GLN A 53 19.77 -16.88 -11.72
CA GLN A 53 20.48 -18.12 -12.04
C GLN A 53 21.64 -18.27 -11.06
N GLN A 54 21.66 -19.35 -10.28
CA GLN A 54 22.87 -19.74 -9.57
C GLN A 54 23.08 -21.24 -9.70
N GLU A 55 23.91 -21.59 -10.69
CA GLU A 55 24.54 -22.91 -10.83
C GLU A 55 25.40 -23.17 -9.58
N THR A 56 25.15 -24.28 -8.88
CA THR A 56 26.06 -24.80 -7.85
C THR A 56 26.89 -25.96 -8.40
N PRO A 57 28.17 -26.11 -7.99
CA PRO A 57 29.11 -27.02 -8.63
C PRO A 57 28.90 -28.48 -8.19
N VAL A 58 29.06 -29.40 -9.14
CA VAL A 58 28.93 -30.85 -8.98
C VAL A 58 30.11 -31.43 -8.18
N PRO A 59 29.92 -32.19 -7.09
CA PRO A 59 30.98 -33.05 -6.57
C PRO A 59 31.05 -34.35 -7.36
N ALA A 60 32.25 -34.71 -7.80
CA ALA A 60 32.54 -35.90 -8.59
C ALA A 60 31.94 -37.19 -7.97
N ALA A 61 31.12 -37.88 -8.77
CA ALA A 61 30.49 -39.13 -8.41
C ALA A 61 31.53 -40.25 -8.21
N SER A 62 31.58 -40.81 -7.00
CA SER A 62 32.19 -42.11 -6.77
C SER A 62 31.21 -43.19 -7.24
N ALA A 63 31.57 -43.88 -8.31
CA ALA A 63 30.81 -44.96 -8.92
C ALA A 63 30.82 -46.20 -8.01
N SER A 64 29.80 -46.39 -7.17
CA SER A 64 29.33 -47.70 -6.67
C SER A 64 28.19 -47.58 -5.65
N THR A 65 27.06 -46.98 -6.00
CA THR A 65 25.78 -47.34 -5.37
C THR A 65 24.67 -47.36 -6.43
N PRO A 66 23.79 -48.36 -6.44
CA PRO A 66 22.66 -48.39 -7.37
C PRO A 66 21.76 -47.17 -7.10
N PRO A 67 21.07 -46.62 -8.12
CA PRO A 67 20.22 -45.44 -7.94
C PRO A 67 19.14 -45.80 -6.93
N ARG A 68 19.24 -45.26 -5.72
CA ARG A 68 18.13 -45.28 -4.77
C ARG A 68 17.00 -44.56 -5.47
N LYS A 69 15.93 -45.29 -5.77
CA LYS A 69 14.63 -44.72 -6.17
C LYS A 69 14.44 -43.47 -5.29
N PRO A 70 14.22 -42.27 -5.85
CA PRO A 70 13.92 -41.12 -5.01
C PRO A 70 12.80 -41.55 -4.08
N ASP A 71 13.10 -41.50 -2.79
CA ASP A 71 12.35 -42.13 -1.72
C ASP A 71 10.89 -41.64 -1.81
N GLU A 72 9.99 -42.50 -2.29
CA GLU A 72 8.58 -42.17 -2.48
C GLU A 72 7.99 -41.61 -1.17
N GLN A 73 8.52 -42.06 -0.03
CA GLN A 73 8.17 -41.56 1.29
C GLN A 73 8.60 -40.10 1.53
N SER A 74 9.73 -39.67 0.98
CA SER A 74 10.19 -38.28 1.03
C SER A 74 9.33 -37.35 0.17
N ALA A 75 8.89 -37.81 -1.01
CA ALA A 75 7.96 -37.08 -1.86
C ALA A 75 6.60 -36.89 -1.15
N LEU A 76 6.09 -37.94 -0.50
CA LEU A 76 4.86 -37.85 0.29
C LEU A 76 5.00 -36.91 1.49
N ASN A 77 6.13 -36.92 2.21
CA ASN A 77 6.40 -35.99 3.30
C ASN A 77 6.47 -34.53 2.83
N ARG A 78 7.06 -34.28 1.64
CA ARG A 78 7.06 -32.95 1.03
C ARG A 78 5.64 -32.47 0.72
N ILE A 79 4.83 -33.33 0.11
CA ILE A 79 3.42 -33.02 -0.21
C ILE A 79 2.65 -32.70 1.07
N LEU A 80 2.84 -33.48 2.13
CA LEU A 80 2.18 -33.24 3.42
C LEU A 80 2.61 -31.93 4.07
N HIS A 81 3.90 -31.60 4.07
CA HIS A 81 4.37 -30.32 4.62
C HIS A 81 3.92 -29.12 3.79
N GLU A 82 3.94 -29.23 2.47
CA GLU A 82 3.45 -28.21 1.55
C GLU A 82 1.95 -28.00 1.76
N THR A 83 1.17 -29.09 1.85
CA THR A 83 -0.27 -29.02 2.13
C THR A 83 -0.54 -28.42 3.51
N ALA A 84 0.18 -28.83 4.55
CA ALA A 84 0.02 -28.28 5.90
C ALA A 84 0.37 -26.79 5.98
N THR A 85 1.27 -26.30 5.12
CA THR A 85 1.62 -24.87 5.04
C THR A 85 0.58 -24.08 4.23
N ASN A 86 0.02 -24.68 3.18
CA ASN A 86 -0.91 -24.02 2.26
C ASN A 86 -2.37 -24.07 2.71
N VAL A 87 -2.73 -24.97 3.63
CA VAL A 87 -4.07 -25.03 4.22
C VAL A 87 -4.23 -23.89 5.23
N ILE A 88 -5.26 -23.08 5.01
CA ILE A 88 -5.59 -21.95 5.89
C ILE A 88 -6.41 -22.47 7.07
N ASP A 89 -5.85 -22.39 8.28
CA ASP A 89 -6.59 -22.62 9.52
C ASP A 89 -7.47 -21.40 9.83
N VAL A 90 -8.76 -21.50 9.48
CA VAL A 90 -9.77 -20.46 9.75
C VAL A 90 -10.06 -20.29 11.25
N GLY A 91 -9.72 -21.28 12.09
CA GLY A 91 -9.88 -21.22 13.55
C GLY A 91 -8.73 -20.50 14.25
N ALA A 92 -7.56 -20.41 13.60
CA ALA A 92 -6.36 -19.75 14.12
C ALA A 92 -6.44 -18.21 14.19
N LEU A 93 -7.54 -17.61 13.71
CA LEU A 93 -7.75 -16.15 13.69
C LEU A 93 -8.11 -15.55 15.07
N GLY A 94 -8.30 -16.38 16.09
CA GLY A 94 -8.45 -15.92 17.46
C GLY A 94 -7.14 -15.34 18.02
N PRO A 95 -7.19 -14.51 19.09
CA PRO A 95 -5.99 -14.12 19.80
C PRO A 95 -5.43 -15.34 20.52
N TYR A 96 -4.69 -16.18 19.80
CA TYR A 96 -3.80 -17.17 20.42
C TYR A 96 -2.69 -16.39 21.08
N ALA A 97 -3.01 -16.01 22.32
CA ALA A 97 -2.22 -15.19 23.20
C ALA A 97 -0.97 -15.99 23.53
N LEU A 98 0.07 -15.68 22.78
CA LEU A 98 1.43 -15.70 23.25
C LEU A 98 1.43 -15.48 24.77
N GLU A 99 1.86 -16.48 25.54
CA GLU A 99 1.82 -16.40 27.00
C GLU A 99 2.56 -15.13 27.46
N ALA A 100 1.99 -14.39 28.42
CA ALA A 100 2.56 -13.12 28.85
C ALA A 100 4.05 -13.22 29.27
N GLY A 101 4.43 -14.35 29.86
CA GLY A 101 5.84 -14.68 30.16
C GLY A 101 6.72 -14.78 28.92
N ALA A 102 6.29 -15.57 27.92
CA ALA A 102 7.00 -15.71 26.65
C ALA A 102 7.05 -14.41 25.84
N TYR A 103 6.08 -13.51 26.02
CA TYR A 103 6.09 -12.18 25.44
C TYR A 103 7.18 -11.32 26.08
N SER A 104 7.15 -11.22 27.42
CA SER A 104 8.08 -10.41 28.20
C SER A 104 9.54 -10.78 27.96
N GLU A 105 9.83 -12.08 27.85
CA GLU A 105 11.18 -12.57 27.59
C GLU A 105 11.64 -12.22 26.17
N ARG A 106 10.75 -12.33 25.18
CA ARG A 106 11.04 -11.89 23.80
C ARG A 106 11.34 -10.41 23.72
N VAL A 107 10.54 -9.57 24.38
CA VAL A 107 10.78 -8.12 24.47
C VAL A 107 12.16 -7.87 25.05
N ARG A 108 12.49 -8.50 26.19
CA ARG A 108 13.80 -8.34 26.84
C ARG A 108 14.96 -8.70 25.91
N VAL A 109 14.87 -9.84 25.21
CA VAL A 109 15.91 -10.32 24.29
C VAL A 109 16.05 -9.38 23.09
N TYR A 110 14.95 -8.95 22.48
CA TYR A 110 15.00 -8.07 21.31
C TYR A 110 15.48 -6.67 21.68
N SER A 111 15.02 -6.10 22.80
CA SER A 111 15.51 -4.82 23.31
C SER A 111 17.01 -4.87 23.62
N ALA A 112 17.52 -5.95 24.22
CA ALA A 112 18.95 -6.11 24.47
C ALA A 112 19.77 -6.21 23.17
N ARG A 113 19.26 -6.94 22.16
CA ARG A 113 19.89 -7.05 20.84
C ARG A 113 19.92 -5.70 20.12
N VAL A 114 18.82 -4.95 20.13
CA VAL A 114 18.74 -3.61 19.52
C VAL A 114 19.65 -2.62 20.22
N ALA A 115 19.70 -2.64 21.56
CA ALA A 115 20.61 -1.78 22.32
C ALA A 115 22.10 -2.08 22.01
N GLY A 116 22.45 -3.36 21.83
CA GLY A 116 23.80 -3.79 21.46
C GLY A 116 24.22 -3.41 20.04
N LEU A 117 23.28 -3.08 19.15
CA LEU A 117 23.56 -2.64 17.78
C LEU A 117 23.95 -1.16 17.67
N GLY A 118 23.93 -0.41 18.79
CA GLY A 118 24.35 1.00 18.82
C GLY A 118 23.41 1.89 18.01
N ALA A 119 22.31 2.32 18.62
CA ALA A 119 21.43 3.32 18.01
C ALA A 119 22.07 4.71 18.07
N ALA A 120 23.04 4.99 17.20
CA ALA A 120 23.23 6.35 16.71
C ALA A 120 22.20 6.55 15.61
N GLY A 121 20.96 6.90 16.01
CA GLY A 121 19.94 7.28 15.04
C GLY A 121 20.51 8.35 14.14
N ALA A 122 20.78 8.01 12.87
CA ALA A 122 21.12 9.00 11.88
C ALA A 122 19.96 10.02 11.90
N PRO A 123 20.24 11.34 11.97
CA PRO A 123 19.18 12.32 11.89
C PRO A 123 18.37 12.02 10.63
N ALA A 124 17.05 11.97 10.78
CA ALA A 124 16.15 11.65 9.67
C ALA A 124 16.57 12.47 8.45
N PRO A 125 16.73 11.84 7.27
CA PRO A 125 17.23 12.53 6.10
C PRO A 125 16.30 13.71 5.80
N ARG A 126 16.85 14.92 5.86
CA ARG A 126 16.11 16.11 5.44
C ARG A 126 15.98 16.05 3.93
N LEU A 127 14.77 15.74 3.45
CA LEU A 127 14.48 15.68 2.01
C LEU A 127 14.59 17.06 1.34
N LEU A 128 14.38 18.12 2.12
CA LEU A 128 14.43 19.50 1.66
C LEU A 128 15.37 20.32 2.55
N ALA A 129 16.17 21.16 1.91
CA ALA A 129 16.98 22.18 2.57
C ALA A 129 16.31 23.55 2.38
N ASP A 130 16.30 24.36 3.44
CA ASP A 130 15.79 25.73 3.34
C ASP A 130 16.71 26.56 2.45
N LEU A 131 16.13 27.26 1.47
CA LEU A 131 16.86 28.25 0.69
C LEU A 131 17.25 29.45 1.59
N PRO A 132 18.41 30.07 1.34
CA PRO A 132 18.79 31.32 2.01
C PRO A 132 17.74 32.41 1.74
N HIS A 133 17.57 33.32 2.70
CA HIS A 133 16.49 34.32 2.66
C HIS A 133 16.47 35.16 1.37
N SER A 134 17.64 35.56 0.90
CA SER A 134 17.81 36.33 -0.34
C SER A 134 17.29 35.59 -1.58
N GLU A 135 17.54 34.29 -1.68
CA GLU A 135 17.11 33.45 -2.80
C GLU A 135 15.59 33.18 -2.75
N ARG A 136 15.06 32.91 -1.56
CA ARG A 136 13.61 32.77 -1.34
C ARG A 136 12.87 34.05 -1.76
N ALA A 137 13.36 35.21 -1.34
CA ALA A 137 12.75 36.49 -1.69
C ALA A 137 12.76 36.74 -3.20
N ALA A 138 13.88 36.42 -3.88
CA ALA A 138 13.99 36.55 -5.32
C ALA A 138 13.03 35.61 -6.08
N LEU A 139 12.84 34.37 -5.61
CA LEU A 139 11.93 33.40 -6.23
C LEU A 139 10.46 33.78 -6.04
N LEU A 140 10.08 34.24 -4.85
CA LEU A 140 8.70 34.67 -4.57
C LEU A 140 8.33 35.98 -5.28
N ALA A 141 9.32 36.80 -5.64
CA ALA A 141 9.12 38.04 -6.40
C ALA A 141 8.90 37.79 -7.92
N ARG A 142 9.06 36.55 -8.41
CA ARG A 142 8.83 36.21 -9.82
C ARG A 142 7.34 36.35 -10.16
N PRO A 143 7.00 36.68 -11.43
CA PRO A 143 5.61 36.73 -11.85
C PRO A 143 4.91 35.40 -11.59
N ALA A 144 3.63 35.48 -11.19
CA ALA A 144 2.80 34.31 -10.97
C ALA A 144 2.63 33.49 -12.27
N LEU A 145 2.24 32.22 -12.11
CA LEU A 145 1.93 31.34 -13.25
C LEU A 145 0.89 32.01 -14.17
N PRO A 146 1.13 32.05 -15.50
CA PRO A 146 0.22 32.70 -16.43
C PRO A 146 -1.16 32.05 -16.42
N ALA A 147 -2.20 32.84 -16.71
CA ALA A 147 -3.58 32.38 -16.70
C ALA A 147 -3.83 31.24 -17.70
N GLU A 148 -3.16 31.29 -18.87
CA GLU A 148 -3.25 30.27 -19.91
C GLU A 148 -2.85 28.87 -19.40
N ASP A 149 -1.78 28.78 -18.60
CA ASP A 149 -1.34 27.52 -18.01
C ASP A 149 -2.34 27.00 -16.98
N LYS A 150 -2.92 27.90 -16.17
CA LYS A 150 -3.97 27.53 -15.20
C LYS A 150 -5.21 27.01 -15.89
N ASP A 151 -5.62 27.65 -16.99
CA ASP A 151 -6.76 27.23 -17.80
C ASP A 151 -6.50 25.89 -18.48
N LEU A 152 -5.28 25.69 -19.01
CA LEU A 152 -4.85 24.43 -19.60
C LEU A 152 -4.96 23.27 -18.59
N ILE A 153 -4.38 23.46 -17.39
CA ILE A 153 -4.43 22.46 -16.32
C ILE A 153 -5.88 22.20 -15.90
N THR A 154 -6.66 23.25 -15.70
CA THR A 154 -8.07 23.14 -15.29
C THR A 154 -8.89 22.38 -16.33
N ASN A 155 -8.69 22.67 -17.61
CA ASN A 155 -9.39 21.98 -18.70
C ASN A 155 -8.96 20.52 -18.84
N ALA A 156 -7.68 20.21 -18.63
CA ALA A 156 -7.19 18.84 -18.61
C ALA A 156 -7.83 18.04 -17.48
N VAL A 157 -7.90 18.60 -16.26
CA VAL A 157 -8.56 17.97 -15.11
C VAL A 157 -10.06 17.77 -15.35
N LYS A 158 -10.75 18.77 -15.92
CA LYS A 158 -12.18 18.64 -16.28
C LYS A 158 -12.42 17.48 -17.26
N LYS A 159 -11.57 17.32 -18.28
CA LYS A 159 -11.65 16.21 -19.24
C LYS A 159 -11.39 14.86 -18.56
N ALA A 160 -10.40 14.79 -17.68
CA ALA A 160 -10.12 13.56 -16.92
C ALA A 160 -11.29 13.19 -16.00
N ALA A 161 -11.87 14.16 -15.30
CA ALA A 161 -13.04 13.94 -14.45
C ALA A 161 -14.26 13.46 -15.26
N ALA A 162 -14.48 14.04 -16.44
CA ALA A 162 -15.53 13.58 -17.36
C ALA A 162 -15.31 12.12 -17.79
N ALA A 163 -14.08 11.76 -18.19
CA ALA A 163 -13.75 10.38 -18.57
C ALA A 163 -13.92 9.38 -17.41
N ILE A 164 -13.58 9.77 -16.17
CA ILE A 164 -13.82 8.93 -14.99
C ILE A 164 -15.32 8.72 -14.75
N SER A 165 -16.16 9.74 -15.02
CA SER A 165 -17.61 9.62 -14.86
C SER A 165 -18.27 8.67 -15.87
N GLU A 166 -17.62 8.41 -17.00
CA GLU A 166 -18.06 7.40 -17.98
C GLU A 166 -17.79 5.97 -17.52
N LEU A 167 -16.91 5.76 -16.53
CA LEU A 167 -16.63 4.45 -15.96
C LEU A 167 -17.78 4.00 -15.04
N ARG A 168 -18.83 3.47 -15.64
CA ARG A 168 -20.00 2.93 -14.95
C ARG A 168 -20.47 1.64 -15.62
N VAL A 169 -21.17 0.81 -14.85
CA VAL A 169 -21.80 -0.40 -15.40
C VAL A 169 -23.04 0.01 -16.19
N GLU A 170 -23.11 -0.38 -17.47
CA GLU A 170 -24.31 -0.22 -18.28
C GLU A 170 -25.34 -1.29 -17.89
N HIS A 171 -26.56 -0.85 -17.56
CA HIS A 171 -27.66 -1.75 -17.21
C HIS A 171 -28.28 -2.33 -18.48
N HIS A 172 -28.27 -3.66 -18.62
CA HIS A 172 -28.89 -4.36 -19.76
C HIS A 172 -30.14 -5.14 -19.37
N GLU A 173 -30.07 -5.94 -18.31
CA GLU A 173 -31.14 -6.82 -17.88
C GLU A 173 -31.29 -6.77 -16.36
N ASP A 174 -32.48 -7.09 -15.86
CA ASP A 174 -32.75 -7.11 -14.44
C ASP A 174 -32.05 -8.31 -13.78
N LEU A 175 -31.07 -8.04 -12.92
CA LEU A 175 -30.37 -9.06 -12.14
C LEU A 175 -31.30 -9.74 -11.11
N VAL A 176 -32.41 -9.08 -10.75
CA VAL A 176 -33.36 -9.57 -9.75
C VAL A 176 -34.75 -9.52 -10.35
N VAL A 177 -35.35 -10.69 -10.54
CA VAL A 177 -36.74 -10.82 -11.00
C VAL A 177 -37.60 -11.27 -9.82
N PRO A 178 -38.66 -10.53 -9.45
CA PRO A 178 -39.55 -10.95 -8.39
C PRO A 178 -40.43 -12.11 -8.86
N PHE A 179 -40.42 -13.21 -8.11
CA PHE A 179 -41.36 -14.30 -8.32
C PHE A 179 -42.75 -13.85 -7.86
N ARG A 180 -43.69 -13.72 -8.81
CA ARG A 180 -45.12 -13.62 -8.49
C ARG A 180 -45.73 -15.02 -8.61
N VAL A 181 -46.38 -15.46 -7.53
CA VAL A 181 -47.20 -16.66 -7.51
C VAL A 181 -48.59 -16.31 -8.08
N PRO A 182 -49.20 -17.16 -8.94
CA PRO A 182 -50.53 -16.92 -9.50
C PRO A 182 -51.64 -16.77 -8.45
#